data_AF-A0A1B0AF89-F1
#
_entry.id   AF-A0A1B0AF89-F1
#
_cell.length_a   1.000
_cell.length_b   1.000
_cell.length_c   1.000
_cell.angle_alpha   90.00
_cell.angle_beta   90.00
_cell.angle_gamma   90.00
#
_symmetry.space_group_name_H-M   'P 1'
#
loop_
_entity.id
_entity.type
_entity.pdbx_description
1 polymer ?
#
loop_
_entity_poly.entity_id
_entity_poly.type
_entity_poly.pdbx_seq_one_letter_code
_entity_poly.pdbx_strand_id
1 'polypeptide(L)'
;MHCYVCHALLDNITGECEKLKQAYKKLKHGHDELSIEVATVREQSADLVNENFKLMENIAICKEQLFRSNMERKELYDAVMDSHGNIHIFCRVRPALDFERHKLLCEWNYVDENAVEIFNCDPLIKAKNKGHSFTFDQVFHQPSKQEDIFQLGHN
;
A
#
# COMPACT_ATOMS: atom_id res chain seq x y z
N MET A 1 -35.81 85.70 20.39
CA MET A 1 -35.72 84.62 19.37
C MET A 1 -34.28 84.15 19.13
N HIS A 2 -33.29 85.03 18.95
CA HIS A 2 -31.89 84.63 18.69
C HIS A 2 -31.27 83.67 19.73
N CYS A 3 -31.55 83.87 21.02
CA CYS A 3 -31.02 83.01 22.09
C CYS A 3 -31.57 81.57 22.05
N TYR A 4 -32.83 81.39 21.65
CA TYR A 4 -33.49 80.08 21.57
C TYR A 4 -32.94 79.23 20.42
N VAL A 5 -32.63 79.86 19.30
CA VAL A 5 -32.04 79.20 18.12
C VAL A 5 -30.62 78.73 18.42
N CYS A 6 -29.81 79.54 19.11
CA CYS A 6 -28.48 79.13 19.56
C CYS A 6 -28.54 77.95 20.54
N HIS A 7 -29.47 77.94 21.49
CA HIS A 7 -29.62 76.84 22.44
C HIS A 7 -29.99 75.52 21.74
N ALA A 8 -30.98 75.57 20.84
CA ALA A 8 -31.38 74.40 20.06
C ALA A 8 -30.26 73.86 19.15
N LEU A 9 -29.42 74.75 18.60
CA LEU A 9 -28.24 74.34 17.82
C LEU A 9 -27.19 73.67 18.70
N LEU A 10 -26.95 74.21 19.91
CA LEU A 10 -26.01 73.66 20.87
C LEU A 10 -26.45 72.25 21.32
N ASP A 11 -27.74 72.08 21.61
CA ASP A 11 -28.33 70.81 22.02
C ASP A 11 -28.27 69.75 20.92
N ASN A 12 -28.41 70.16 19.64
CA ASN A 12 -28.30 69.24 18.52
C ASN A 12 -26.83 68.80 18.29
N ILE A 13 -25.88 69.74 18.38
CA ILE A 13 -24.45 69.47 18.24
C ILE A 13 -23.94 68.57 19.38
N THR A 14 -24.40 68.78 20.62
CA THR A 14 -24.05 67.92 21.75
C THR A 14 -24.61 66.50 21.56
N GLY A 15 -25.86 66.37 21.11
CA GLY A 15 -26.47 65.08 20.80
C GLY A 15 -25.75 64.32 19.67
N GLU A 16 -25.30 65.02 18.63
CA GLU A 16 -24.46 64.42 17.57
C GLU A 16 -23.08 64.00 18.09
N CYS A 17 -22.44 64.83 18.91
CA CYS A 17 -21.18 64.50 19.58
C CYS A 17 -21.28 63.23 20.44
N GLU A 18 -22.39 63.04 21.15
CA GLU A 18 -22.63 61.84 21.97
C GLU A 18 -22.81 60.58 21.12
N LYS A 19 -23.58 60.67 20.02
CA LYS A 19 -23.74 59.58 19.05
C LYS A 19 -22.41 59.18 18.44
N LEU A 20 -21.60 60.17 18.04
CA LEU A 20 -20.28 59.93 17.44
C LEU A 20 -19.33 59.26 18.44
N LYS A 21 -19.34 59.68 19.72
CA LYS A 21 -18.57 59.03 20.79
C LYS A 21 -18.99 57.58 21.02
N GLN A 22 -20.29 57.27 20.98
CA GLN A 22 -20.77 55.89 21.07
C GLN A 22 -20.34 55.04 19.88
N ALA A 23 -20.45 55.57 18.66
CA ALA A 23 -20.00 54.88 17.45
C ALA A 23 -18.50 54.60 17.49
N TYR A 24 -17.68 55.57 17.90
CA TYR A 24 -16.24 55.40 18.08
C TYR A 24 -15.91 54.32 19.12
N LYS A 25 -16.62 54.27 20.25
CA LYS A 25 -16.43 53.21 21.25
C LYS A 25 -16.73 51.82 20.69
N LYS A 26 -17.82 51.67 19.93
CA LYS A 26 -18.16 50.39 19.29
C LYS A 26 -17.13 49.97 18.24
N LEU A 27 -16.70 50.91 17.39
CA LEU A 27 -15.69 50.66 16.38
C LEU A 27 -14.34 50.29 17.00
N LYS A 28 -13.95 50.98 18.08
CA LYS A 28 -12.72 50.67 18.82
C LYS A 28 -12.77 49.26 19.40
N HIS A 29 -13.89 48.87 20.01
CA HIS A 29 -14.04 47.52 20.56
C HIS A 29 -13.92 46.45 19.47
N GLY A 30 -14.61 46.60 18.34
CA GLY A 30 -14.50 45.65 17.22
C GLY A 30 -13.10 45.62 16.60
N HIS A 31 -12.38 46.75 16.59
CA HIS A 31 -10.98 46.78 16.16
C HIS A 31 -10.08 45.99 17.12
N ASP A 32 -10.28 46.14 18.44
CA ASP A 32 -9.51 45.42 19.45
C ASP A 32 -9.75 43.90 19.35
N GLU A 33 -11.00 43.48 19.14
CA GLU A 33 -11.38 42.07 18.92
C GLU A 33 -10.73 41.49 17.65
N LEU A 34 -10.86 42.20 16.52
CA LEU A 34 -10.28 41.76 15.26
C LEU A 34 -8.75 41.73 15.31
N SER A 35 -8.13 42.64 16.05
CA SER A 35 -6.67 42.67 16.25
C SER A 35 -6.18 41.42 16.98
N ILE A 36 -6.93 40.94 17.98
CA ILE A 36 -6.63 39.69 18.68
C ILE A 36 -6.82 38.49 17.75
N GLU A 37 -7.92 38.43 17.00
CA GLU A 37 -8.19 37.32 16.07
C GLU A 37 -7.12 37.23 14.96
N VAL A 38 -6.69 38.37 14.42
CA VAL A 38 -5.60 38.40 13.43
C VAL A 38 -4.29 37.90 14.04
N ALA A 39 -4.01 38.20 15.30
CA ALA A 39 -2.82 37.71 15.98
C ALA A 39 -2.87 36.18 16.17
N THR A 40 -4.00 35.64 16.63
CA THR A 40 -4.15 34.19 16.86
C THR A 40 -4.10 33.40 15.55
N VAL A 41 -4.76 33.87 14.50
CA VAL A 41 -4.73 33.20 13.18
C VAL A 41 -3.33 33.21 12.59
N ARG A 42 -2.55 34.29 12.79
CA ARG A 42 -1.16 34.36 12.32
C ARG A 42 -0.27 33.35 13.05
N GLU A 43 -0.45 33.19 14.35
CA GLU A 43 0.29 32.20 15.15
C GLU A 43 -0.05 30.77 14.69
N GLN A 44 -1.34 30.44 14.58
CA GLN A 44 -1.79 29.13 14.07
C GLN A 44 -1.28 28.85 12.65
N SER A 45 -1.29 29.85 11.78
CA SER A 45 -0.76 29.71 10.42
C SER A 45 0.75 29.44 10.43
N ALA A 46 1.51 30.03 11.34
CA ALA A 46 2.94 29.76 11.46
C ALA A 46 3.20 28.33 11.94
N ASP A 47 2.42 27.85 12.92
CA ASP A 47 2.52 26.48 13.42
C ASP A 47 2.19 25.45 12.34
N LEU A 48 1.09 25.66 11.59
CA LEU A 48 0.70 24.77 10.50
C LEU A 48 1.74 24.72 9.37
N VAL A 49 2.40 25.84 9.07
CA VAL A 49 3.48 25.87 8.07
C VAL A 49 4.69 25.05 8.56
N ASN A 50 5.05 25.19 9.85
CA ASN A 50 6.13 24.42 10.44
C ASN A 50 5.83 22.92 10.48
N GLU A 51 4.60 22.55 10.82
CA GLU A 51 4.16 21.14 10.81
C GLU A 51 4.16 20.56 9.40
N ASN A 52 3.65 21.30 8.41
CA ASN A 52 3.70 20.88 7.00
C ASN A 52 5.14 20.65 6.54
N PHE A 53 6.07 21.52 6.92
CA PHE A 53 7.48 21.35 6.55
C PHE A 53 8.04 20.02 7.11
N LYS A 54 7.79 19.72 8.38
CA LYS A 54 8.21 18.46 9.02
C LYS A 54 7.57 17.24 8.35
N LEU A 55 6.29 17.32 8.02
CA LEU A 55 5.58 16.24 7.31
C LEU A 55 6.16 16.01 5.92
N MET A 56 6.49 17.07 5.18
CA MET A 56 7.13 16.97 3.87
C MET A 56 8.51 16.32 3.94
N GLU A 57 9.31 16.68 4.95
CA GLU A 57 10.62 16.06 5.19
C GLU A 57 10.48 14.56 5.51
N ASN A 58 9.56 14.20 6.41
CA ASN A 58 9.28 12.80 6.74
C ASN A 58 8.81 12.00 5.53
N ILE A 59 7.94 12.57 4.68
CA ILE A 59 7.49 11.92 3.44
C ILE A 59 8.67 11.68 2.50
N ALA A 60 9.59 12.63 2.37
CA ALA A 60 10.78 12.45 1.54
C ALA A 60 11.67 11.30 2.06
N ILE A 61 11.91 11.25 3.36
CA ILE A 61 12.68 10.19 4.01
C ILE A 61 12.00 8.83 3.81
N CYS A 62 10.69 8.73 4.06
CA CYS A 62 9.95 7.47 3.90
C CYS A 62 9.96 6.99 2.44
N LYS A 63 9.85 7.90 1.47
CA LYS A 63 9.94 7.56 0.04
C LYS A 63 11.31 6.99 -0.33
N GLU A 64 12.37 7.60 0.16
CA GLU A 64 13.74 7.13 -0.07
C GLU A 64 13.97 5.74 0.55
N GLN A 65 13.52 5.55 1.79
CA GLN A 65 13.60 4.24 2.46
C GLN A 65 12.80 3.16 1.72
N LEU A 66 11.60 3.50 1.26
CA LEU A 66 10.77 2.58 0.47
C LEU A 66 11.43 2.22 -0.86
N PHE A 67 12.04 3.20 -1.53
CA PHE A 67 12.77 2.98 -2.77
C PHE A 67 13.95 2.03 -2.56
N ARG A 68 14.79 2.30 -1.56
CA ARG A 68 15.92 1.44 -1.18
C ARG A 68 15.48 0.03 -0.83
N SER A 69 14.45 -0.12 -0.01
CA SER A 69 13.91 -1.44 0.35
C SER A 69 13.38 -2.20 -0.87
N ASN A 70 12.76 -1.52 -1.84
CA ASN A 70 12.33 -2.16 -3.08
C ASN A 70 13.51 -2.58 -3.98
N MET A 71 14.58 -1.79 -4.01
CA MET A 71 15.80 -2.17 -4.71
C MET A 71 16.44 -3.41 -4.08
N GLU A 72 16.63 -3.41 -2.75
CA GLU A 72 17.17 -4.55 -2.01
C GLU A 72 16.30 -5.81 -2.21
N ARG A 73 14.97 -5.67 -2.17
CA ARG A 73 14.04 -6.77 -2.45
C ARG A 73 14.25 -7.33 -3.86
N LYS A 74 14.44 -6.45 -4.85
CA LYS A 74 14.68 -6.87 -6.24
C LYS A 74 16.03 -7.59 -6.38
N GLU A 75 17.09 -7.03 -5.80
CA GLU A 75 18.43 -7.64 -5.84
C GLU A 75 18.45 -9.02 -5.17
N LEU A 76 17.79 -9.16 -4.01
CA LEU A 76 17.67 -10.44 -3.32
C LEU A 76 16.85 -11.44 -4.14
N TYR A 77 15.76 -10.97 -4.76
CA TYR A 77 14.94 -11.80 -5.64
C TYR A 77 15.76 -12.32 -6.83
N ASP A 78 16.45 -11.42 -7.53
CA ASP A 78 17.29 -11.76 -8.67
C ASP A 78 18.42 -12.74 -8.24
N ALA A 79 19.04 -12.52 -7.09
CA ALA A 79 20.08 -13.42 -6.56
C ALA A 79 19.56 -14.82 -6.22
N VAL A 80 18.37 -14.93 -5.61
CA VAL A 80 17.72 -16.21 -5.35
C VAL A 80 17.42 -16.92 -6.66
N MET A 81 16.80 -16.24 -7.62
CA MET A 81 16.47 -16.82 -8.93
C MET A 81 17.70 -17.28 -9.70
N ASP A 82 18.75 -16.47 -9.75
CA ASP A 82 20.01 -16.84 -10.40
C ASP A 82 20.66 -18.06 -9.73
N SER A 83 20.56 -18.18 -8.39
CA SER A 83 21.08 -19.33 -7.65
C SER A 83 20.33 -20.65 -7.89
N HIS A 84 19.04 -20.57 -8.22
CA HIS A 84 18.24 -21.73 -8.64
C HIS A 84 18.36 -22.02 -10.15
N GLY A 85 18.86 -21.03 -10.92
CA GLY A 85 19.03 -21.10 -12.37
C GLY A 85 17.77 -20.67 -13.11
N ASN A 86 17.93 -19.91 -14.20
CA ASN A 86 16.81 -19.30 -14.94
C ASN A 86 15.86 -20.27 -15.65
N ILE A 87 16.16 -21.57 -15.70
CA ILE A 87 15.31 -22.58 -16.34
C ILE A 87 14.80 -23.51 -15.24
N HIS A 88 13.50 -23.42 -14.98
CA HIS A 88 12.81 -24.34 -14.07
C HIS A 88 12.02 -25.37 -14.88
N ILE A 89 12.22 -26.64 -14.56
CA ILE A 89 11.54 -27.79 -15.15
C ILE A 89 10.71 -28.45 -14.05
N PHE A 90 9.40 -28.29 -14.16
CA PHE A 90 8.44 -28.94 -13.27
C PHE A 90 7.81 -30.16 -13.93
N CYS A 91 7.61 -31.22 -13.15
CA CYS A 91 6.84 -32.39 -13.58
C CYS A 91 5.47 -32.39 -12.88
N ARG A 92 4.38 -32.59 -13.62
CA ARG A 92 3.03 -32.75 -13.05
C ARG A 92 2.38 -34.03 -13.55
N VAL A 93 2.12 -34.96 -12.63
CA VAL A 93 1.37 -36.17 -12.92
C VAL A 93 -0.12 -35.87 -12.78
N ARG A 94 -0.88 -36.02 -13.86
CA ARG A 94 -2.33 -35.79 -13.85
C ARG A 94 -3.08 -36.98 -13.23
N PRO A 95 -4.13 -36.74 -12.42
CA PRO A 95 -5.02 -37.82 -11.99
C PRO A 95 -5.77 -38.43 -13.20
N ALA A 96 -6.05 -39.73 -13.13
CA ALA A 96 -6.81 -40.44 -14.17
C ALA A 96 -8.26 -39.94 -14.24
N LEU A 97 -8.83 -39.85 -15.45
CA LEU A 97 -10.25 -39.51 -15.63
C LEU A 97 -11.13 -40.74 -15.47
N ASP A 98 -12.42 -40.49 -15.24
CA ASP A 98 -13.43 -41.53 -15.05
C ASP A 98 -13.50 -42.56 -16.19
N PHE A 99 -13.29 -42.11 -17.43
CA PHE A 99 -13.30 -42.98 -18.62
C PHE A 99 -11.96 -43.71 -18.85
N GLU A 100 -10.92 -43.39 -18.09
CA GLU A 100 -9.58 -43.98 -18.21
C GLU A 100 -9.33 -45.09 -17.19
N ARG A 101 -10.28 -45.34 -16.28
CA ARG A 101 -10.15 -46.34 -15.20
C ARG A 101 -9.87 -47.78 -15.67
N HIS A 102 -10.23 -48.10 -16.90
CA HIS A 102 -10.00 -49.44 -17.49
C HIS A 102 -8.66 -49.53 -18.25
N LYS A 103 -7.92 -48.43 -18.36
CA LYS A 103 -6.60 -48.42 -19.01
C LYS A 103 -5.54 -48.85 -18.00
N LEU A 104 -4.57 -49.63 -18.48
CA LEU A 104 -3.37 -49.94 -17.70
C LEU A 104 -2.55 -48.66 -17.52
N LEU A 105 -2.37 -48.23 -16.27
CA LEU A 105 -1.54 -47.09 -15.92
C LEU A 105 -0.13 -47.57 -15.56
N CYS A 106 0.87 -46.79 -15.93
CA CYS A 106 2.22 -46.97 -15.41
C CYS A 106 2.23 -46.75 -13.89
N GLU A 107 3.12 -47.46 -13.20
CA GLU A 107 3.31 -47.27 -11.78
C GLU A 107 4.30 -46.13 -11.54
N TRP A 108 3.92 -45.21 -10.67
CA TRP A 108 4.68 -44.02 -10.32
C TRP A 108 5.22 -44.19 -8.90
N ASN A 109 6.52 -44.04 -8.72
CA ASN A 109 7.16 -43.99 -7.41
C ASN A 109 7.77 -42.59 -7.22
N TYR A 110 7.25 -41.85 -6.26
CA TYR A 110 7.74 -40.51 -5.92
C TYR A 110 8.80 -40.66 -4.84
N VAL A 111 10.08 -40.53 -5.23
CA VAL A 111 11.21 -40.78 -4.34
C VAL A 111 11.37 -39.63 -3.35
N ASP A 112 11.25 -38.40 -3.85
CA ASP A 112 11.23 -37.16 -3.08
C ASP A 112 10.46 -36.06 -3.85
N GLU A 113 10.56 -34.80 -3.42
CA GLU A 113 9.88 -33.66 -4.04
C GLU A 113 10.43 -33.30 -5.43
N ASN A 114 11.62 -33.78 -5.78
CA ASN A 114 12.35 -33.44 -6.99
C ASN A 114 12.51 -34.65 -7.93
N ALA A 115 12.31 -35.87 -7.46
CA ALA A 115 12.61 -37.09 -8.19
C ALA A 115 11.43 -38.06 -8.26
N VAL A 116 11.19 -38.58 -9.46
CA VAL A 116 10.13 -39.54 -9.74
C VAL A 116 10.64 -40.68 -10.60
N GLU A 117 10.17 -41.88 -10.28
CA GLU A 117 10.45 -43.10 -11.01
C GLU A 117 9.18 -43.63 -11.69
N ILE A 118 9.33 -44.02 -12.95
CA ILE A 118 8.25 -44.56 -13.77
C ILE A 118 8.55 -46.02 -14.09
N PHE A 119 7.63 -46.91 -13.69
CA PHE A 119 7.69 -48.32 -14.00
C PHE A 119 6.71 -48.67 -15.12
N ASN A 120 7.16 -49.51 -16.04
CA ASN A 120 6.33 -49.98 -17.15
C ASN A 120 5.17 -50.83 -16.62
N CYS A 121 3.99 -50.67 -17.23
CA CYS A 121 2.78 -51.41 -16.88
C CYS A 121 2.78 -52.85 -17.42
N ASP A 122 3.65 -53.20 -18.38
CA ASP A 122 3.79 -54.57 -18.89
C ASP A 122 4.59 -55.46 -17.91
N PRO A 123 3.99 -56.53 -17.34
CA PRO A 123 4.64 -57.43 -16.41
C PRO A 123 5.88 -58.14 -16.97
N LEU A 124 5.93 -58.41 -18.28
CA LEU A 124 7.07 -59.06 -18.94
C LEU A 124 8.30 -58.15 -18.98
N ILE A 125 8.07 -56.84 -19.09
CA ILE A 125 9.11 -55.82 -19.18
C ILE A 125 9.50 -55.34 -17.79
N LYS A 126 8.54 -55.21 -16.87
CA LYS A 126 8.75 -54.83 -15.47
C LYS A 126 9.71 -55.78 -14.73
N ALA A 127 9.70 -57.07 -15.04
CA ALA A 127 10.62 -58.04 -14.43
C ALA A 127 12.08 -57.90 -14.89
N LYS A 128 12.34 -57.20 -16.00
CA LYS A 128 13.68 -57.06 -16.60
C LYS A 128 14.28 -55.66 -16.48
N ASN A 129 13.45 -54.62 -16.35
CA ASN A 129 13.90 -53.23 -16.26
C ASN A 129 13.73 -52.67 -14.85
N LYS A 130 14.80 -52.05 -14.34
CA LYS A 130 14.73 -51.11 -13.21
C LYS A 130 14.00 -49.86 -13.72
N GLY A 131 13.08 -49.29 -12.93
CA GLY A 131 12.26 -48.15 -13.35
C GLY A 131 13.08 -46.97 -13.89
N HIS A 132 12.45 -46.10 -14.68
CA HIS A 132 13.09 -44.91 -15.22
C HIS A 132 13.02 -43.77 -14.20
N SER A 133 14.17 -43.35 -13.69
CA SER A 133 14.29 -42.25 -12.72
C SER A 133 14.53 -40.91 -13.43
N PHE A 134 13.81 -39.88 -13.01
CA PHE A 134 13.90 -38.52 -13.52
C PHE A 134 13.95 -37.53 -12.35
N THR A 135 14.76 -36.47 -12.50
CA THR A 135 14.91 -35.40 -11.51
C THR A 135 14.51 -34.06 -12.13
N PHE A 136 13.81 -33.25 -11.34
CA PHE A 136 13.15 -32.00 -11.70
C PHE A 136 13.32 -30.97 -10.57
N ASP A 137 13.01 -29.70 -10.84
CA ASP A 137 12.96 -28.66 -9.81
C ASP A 137 11.81 -28.87 -8.82
N GLN A 138 10.70 -29.46 -9.27
CA GLN A 138 9.62 -29.96 -8.41
C GLN A 138 8.76 -30.98 -9.16
N VAL A 139 8.29 -32.00 -8.45
CA VAL A 139 7.34 -33.00 -8.94
C VAL A 139 6.00 -32.87 -8.22
N PHE A 140 4.95 -32.58 -8.96
CA PHE A 140 3.57 -32.54 -8.50
C PHE A 140 2.87 -33.87 -8.76
N HIS A 141 2.46 -34.55 -7.69
CA HIS A 141 1.74 -35.81 -7.75
C HIS A 141 0.26 -35.63 -8.18
N GLN A 142 -0.44 -36.73 -8.45
CA GLN A 142 -1.85 -36.72 -8.90
C GLN A 142 -2.82 -35.89 -8.04
N PRO A 143 -2.74 -35.88 -6.69
CA PRO A 143 -3.62 -35.04 -5.87
C PRO A 143 -3.21 -33.56 -5.77
N SER A 144 -2.12 -33.12 -6.43
CA SER A 144 -1.68 -31.73 -6.35
C SER A 144 -2.69 -30.81 -7.01
N LYS A 145 -3.06 -29.75 -6.29
CA LYS A 145 -4.06 -28.81 -6.77
C LYS A 145 -3.44 -27.76 -7.67
N GLN A 146 -4.31 -27.03 -8.36
CA GLN A 146 -3.87 -25.96 -9.25
C GLN A 146 -3.26 -24.79 -8.45
N GLU A 147 -3.78 -24.52 -7.25
CA GLU A 147 -3.27 -23.49 -6.34
C GLU A 147 -1.82 -23.77 -5.92
N ASP A 148 -1.50 -25.03 -5.61
CA ASP A 148 -0.16 -25.45 -5.19
C ASP A 148 0.88 -25.22 -6.30
N ILE A 149 0.48 -25.44 -7.56
CA ILE A 149 1.33 -25.20 -8.74
C ILE A 149 1.56 -23.70 -8.97
N PHE A 150 0.51 -22.88 -8.79
CA PHE A 150 0.62 -21.44 -8.96
C PHE A 150 1.51 -20.78 -7.89
N GLN A 151 1.51 -21.28 -6.66
CA GLN A 151 2.36 -20.73 -5.59
C GLN A 151 3.87 -20.87 -5.89
N LEU A 152 4.26 -21.93 -6.60
CA LEU A 152 5.66 -22.17 -6.97
C LEU A 152 6.10 -21.43 -8.24
N GLY A 153 5.18 -21.14 -9.17
CA GLY A 153 5.50 -20.41 -10.40
C GLY A 153 5.56 -18.88 -10.27
N HIS A 154 5.13 -18.34 -9.13
CA HIS A 154 5.08 -16.90 -8.86
C HIS A 154 6.09 -16.41 -7.82
N ASN A 155 6.80 -17.32 -7.15
CA ASN A 155 7.83 -17.00 -6.16
C ASN A 155 9.21 -17.08 -6.78
#